data_AF-A0A1I5A271-F1
#
_entry.id   AF-A0A1I5A271-F1
#
_cell.length_a   1.000
_cell.length_b   1.000
_cell.length_c   1.000
_cell.angle_alpha   90.00
_cell.angle_beta   90.00
_cell.angle_gamma   90.00
#
_symmetry.space_group_name_H-M   'P 1'
#
loop_
_entity.id
_entity.type
_entity.pdbx_description
1 polymer ?
#
loop_
_entity_poly.entity_id
_entity_poly.type
_entity_poly.pdbx_seq_one_letter_code
_entity_poly.pdbx_strand_id
1 'polypeptide(L)'
;METALNIESLAANASPWLGNPMVSGEAQNGVHALALVDELVSRTYRLPRSALHAGTRCRKSVAFARQVAMYLCHVCLSYPLKDIASYYERDRTTVAYACRVVEDRREEEETELLINSLESALETMMLVTPLTRMREK
;
A
#
# COMPACT_ATOMS: atom_id res chain seq x y z
N MET A 1 -15.74 31.36 -44.28
CA MET A 1 -14.53 30.84 -44.97
C MET A 1 -13.63 30.27 -43.90
N GLU A 2 -14.03 29.11 -43.36
CA GLU A 2 -13.29 28.33 -42.38
C GLU A 2 -12.20 27.53 -43.09
N THR A 3 -10.99 27.56 -42.54
CA THR A 3 -9.95 26.57 -42.82
C THR A 3 -9.33 26.15 -41.50
N ALA A 4 -9.89 25.10 -40.91
CA ALA A 4 -9.25 24.34 -39.86
C ALA A 4 -8.09 23.54 -40.46
N LEU A 5 -6.90 23.65 -39.85
CA LEU A 5 -5.75 22.83 -40.17
C LEU A 5 -6.02 21.40 -39.69
N ASN A 6 -5.90 20.47 -40.62
CA ASN A 6 -6.11 19.03 -40.47
C ASN A 6 -5.02 18.40 -39.57
N ILE A 7 -5.37 18.00 -38.34
CA ILE A 7 -4.47 17.33 -37.38
C ILE A 7 -4.70 15.81 -37.43
N GLU A 8 -4.51 15.18 -38.59
CA GLU A 8 -4.68 13.71 -38.73
C GLU A 8 -3.44 12.97 -39.25
N SER A 9 -2.27 13.61 -39.33
CA SER A 9 -1.12 13.03 -40.06
C SER A 9 0.18 12.90 -39.25
N LEU A 10 0.14 12.73 -37.92
CA LEU A 10 1.40 12.53 -37.16
C LEU A 10 1.34 11.51 -36.00
N ALA A 11 0.74 10.34 -36.22
CA ALA A 11 0.99 9.20 -35.34
C ALA A 11 0.92 7.85 -36.07
N ALA A 12 1.63 7.74 -37.20
CA ALA A 12 2.00 6.44 -37.77
C ALA A 12 3.29 5.94 -37.08
N ASN A 13 3.13 5.39 -35.88
CA ASN A 13 4.15 4.72 -35.04
C ASN A 13 3.36 4.21 -33.80
N ALA A 14 2.72 3.03 -33.85
CA ALA A 14 3.27 1.67 -33.68
C ALA A 14 3.90 1.41 -32.30
N SER A 15 3.07 1.42 -31.24
CA SER A 15 3.32 0.66 -30.01
C SER A 15 2.33 -0.52 -29.93
N PRO A 16 2.78 -1.78 -29.83
CA PRO A 16 1.92 -2.98 -29.83
C PRO A 16 0.99 -3.16 -28.62
N TRP A 17 1.03 -2.26 -27.63
CA TRP A 17 0.28 -2.39 -26.36
C TRP A 17 -0.87 -1.39 -26.22
N LEU A 18 -1.20 -0.63 -27.27
CA LEU A 18 -2.36 0.28 -27.27
C LEU A 18 -3.62 -0.47 -27.71
N GLY A 19 -4.14 -1.26 -26.79
CA GLY A 19 -5.33 -2.10 -26.99
C GLY A 19 -6.22 -2.21 -25.76
N ASN A 20 -6.31 -1.16 -24.94
CA ASN A 20 -7.53 -0.79 -24.21
C ASN A 20 -7.31 0.59 -23.55
N PRO A 21 -8.20 1.59 -23.71
CA PRO A 21 -8.20 2.71 -22.79
C PRO A 21 -8.54 2.17 -21.41
N MET A 22 -7.52 2.10 -20.54
CA MET A 22 -7.71 1.91 -19.11
C MET A 22 -8.67 3.00 -18.65
N VAL A 23 -9.89 2.58 -18.33
CA VAL A 23 -11.06 3.42 -18.07
C VAL A 23 -10.69 4.50 -17.06
N SER A 24 -10.69 5.75 -17.54
CA SER A 24 -10.35 6.96 -16.79
C SER A 24 -11.49 7.40 -15.83
N GLY A 25 -12.17 6.44 -15.20
CA GLY A 25 -13.32 6.69 -14.33
C GLY A 25 -13.44 5.78 -13.10
N GLU A 26 -12.61 4.74 -12.96
CA GLU A 26 -12.73 3.75 -11.86
C GLU A 26 -11.53 3.76 -10.89
N ALA A 27 -10.49 4.54 -11.17
CA ALA A 27 -9.23 4.55 -10.41
C ALA A 27 -9.15 5.55 -9.24
N GLN A 28 -10.25 6.21 -8.85
CA GLN A 28 -10.18 7.38 -7.96
C GLN A 28 -11.08 7.38 -6.72
N ASN A 29 -11.87 6.34 -6.47
CA ASN A 29 -12.88 6.38 -5.38
C ASN A 29 -12.72 5.35 -4.25
N GLY A 30 -11.57 4.71 -4.12
CA GLY A 30 -11.28 3.85 -2.97
C GLY A 30 -10.12 4.40 -2.15
N VAL A 31 -10.40 4.82 -0.91
CA VAL A 31 -9.38 4.75 0.13
C VAL A 31 -9.19 3.27 0.44
N HIS A 32 -8.38 2.59 -0.37
CA HIS A 32 -8.18 1.14 -0.32
C HIS A 32 -7.31 0.77 0.89
N ALA A 33 -7.70 -0.29 1.61
CA ALA A 33 -7.22 -0.67 2.95
C ALA A 33 -5.72 -0.45 3.27
N LEU A 34 -4.80 -0.63 2.32
CA LEU A 34 -3.35 -0.36 2.49
C LEU A 34 -3.06 1.10 2.90
N ALA A 35 -3.76 2.06 2.28
CA ALA A 35 -3.61 3.48 2.57
C ALA A 35 -4.14 3.86 3.96
N LEU A 36 -5.08 3.09 4.51
CA LEU A 36 -5.59 3.25 5.87
C LEU A 36 -4.58 2.71 6.89
N VAL A 37 -3.94 1.57 6.59
CA VAL A 37 -2.85 1.05 7.41
C VAL A 37 -1.67 2.02 7.47
N ASP A 38 -1.28 2.61 6.33
CA ASP A 38 -0.25 3.67 6.32
C ASP A 38 -0.61 4.85 7.23
N GLU A 39 -1.87 5.28 7.21
CA GLU A 39 -2.35 6.38 8.08
C GLU A 39 -2.25 5.98 9.56
N LEU A 40 -2.77 4.81 9.90
CA LEU A 40 -2.78 4.30 11.27
C LEU A 40 -1.35 4.17 11.83
N VAL A 41 -0.45 3.54 11.06
CA VAL A 41 0.93 3.31 11.48
C VAL A 41 1.71 4.62 11.52
N SER A 42 1.57 5.48 10.51
CA SER A 42 2.29 6.76 10.48
C SER A 42 1.95 7.65 11.67
N ARG A 43 0.68 7.72 12.08
CA ARG A 43 0.25 8.43 13.29
C ARG A 43 0.81 7.81 14.56
N THR A 44 0.77 6.49 14.66
CA THR A 44 1.24 5.75 15.84
C THR A 44 2.73 5.98 16.07
N TYR A 45 3.52 5.93 15.00
CA TYR A 45 4.97 6.15 15.03
C TYR A 45 5.40 7.61 14.87
N ARG A 46 4.43 8.54 14.79
CA ARG A 46 4.64 9.99 14.63
C ARG A 46 5.61 10.34 13.47
N LEU A 47 5.39 9.72 12.32
CA LEU A 47 6.19 9.91 11.11
C LEU A 47 5.30 10.35 9.94
N PRO A 48 5.84 11.04 8.91
CA PRO A 48 5.09 11.32 7.70
C PRO A 48 4.86 10.01 6.93
N ARG A 49 3.68 9.84 6.30
CA ARG A 49 3.37 8.66 5.47
C ARG A 49 4.43 8.37 4.40
N SER A 50 5.00 9.42 3.80
CA SER A 50 6.08 9.30 2.82
C SER A 50 7.32 8.58 3.37
N ALA A 51 7.56 8.62 4.68
CA ALA A 51 8.66 7.87 5.30
C ALA A 51 8.43 6.36 5.23
N LEU A 52 7.18 5.86 5.22
CA LEU A 52 6.87 4.44 5.00
C LEU A 52 7.17 4.00 3.56
N HIS A 53 7.27 4.93 2.61
CA HIS A 53 7.56 4.65 1.20
C HIS A 53 9.00 5.01 0.78
N ALA A 54 9.78 5.62 1.68
CA ALA A 54 11.13 6.07 1.36
C ALA A 54 12.04 4.94 0.87
N GLY A 55 12.65 5.13 -0.31
CA GLY A 55 13.54 4.18 -0.99
C GLY A 55 14.91 3.97 -0.34
N THR A 56 15.36 4.91 0.50
CA THR A 56 16.72 4.92 1.05
C THR A 56 16.80 4.32 2.46
N ARG A 57 18.03 3.98 2.90
CA ARG A 57 18.30 3.58 4.28
C ARG A 57 17.76 4.66 5.23
N CYS A 58 16.83 4.27 6.11
CA CYS A 58 16.19 5.14 7.09
C CYS A 58 16.59 4.74 8.51
N ARG A 59 16.20 5.57 9.49
CA ARG A 59 16.35 5.24 10.92
C ARG A 59 15.67 3.90 11.23
N LYS A 60 16.24 3.12 12.16
CA LYS A 60 15.71 1.80 12.55
C LYS A 60 14.22 1.84 12.92
N SER A 61 13.77 2.90 13.60
CA SER A 61 12.36 3.08 13.97
C SER A 61 11.43 3.24 12.76
N VAL A 62 11.85 3.96 11.72
CA VAL A 62 11.08 4.13 10.47
C VAL A 62 11.04 2.82 9.69
N ALA A 63 12.15 2.08 9.67
CA ALA A 63 12.20 0.76 9.05
C ALA A 63 11.21 -0.20 9.73
N PHE A 64 11.21 -0.22 11.07
CA PHE A 64 10.29 -1.06 11.83
C PHE A 64 8.82 -0.66 11.64
N ALA A 65 8.51 0.64 11.64
CA ALA A 65 7.16 1.10 11.36
C ALA A 65 6.64 0.60 10.00
N ARG A 66 7.46 0.65 8.95
CA ARG A 66 7.12 0.08 7.63
C ARG A 66 6.90 -1.44 7.71
N GLN A 67 7.73 -2.15 8.46
CA GLN A 67 7.57 -3.59 8.64
C GLN A 67 6.25 -3.93 9.34
N VAL A 68 5.87 -3.14 10.35
CA VAL A 68 4.57 -3.25 11.03
C VAL A 68 3.41 -2.96 10.08
N ALA A 69 3.52 -1.95 9.22
CA ALA A 69 2.48 -1.68 8.22
C ALA A 69 2.31 -2.87 7.23
N MET A 70 3.42 -3.43 6.75
CA MET A 70 3.41 -4.63 5.92
C MET A 70 2.79 -5.84 6.63
N TYR A 71 3.13 -6.03 7.90
CA TYR A 71 2.59 -7.08 8.76
C TYR A 71 1.07 -6.99 8.89
N LEU A 72 0.54 -5.82 9.29
CA LEU A 72 -0.89 -5.60 9.47
C LEU A 72 -1.67 -5.83 8.16
N CYS A 73 -1.11 -5.41 7.03
CA CYS A 73 -1.71 -5.67 5.72
C CYS A 73 -1.81 -7.17 5.42
N HIS A 74 -0.78 -7.95 5.76
CA HIS A 74 -0.79 -9.38 5.51
C HIS A 74 -1.64 -10.15 6.51
N VAL A 75 -1.47 -9.89 7.81
CA VAL A 75 -2.08 -10.68 8.89
C VAL A 75 -3.54 -10.28 9.11
N CYS A 76 -3.81 -9.00 9.35
CA CYS A 76 -5.18 -8.53 9.65
C CYS A 76 -6.05 -8.47 8.39
N LEU A 77 -5.49 -7.99 7.27
CA LEU A 77 -6.27 -7.75 6.05
C LEU A 77 -6.23 -8.92 5.06
N SER A 78 -5.34 -9.89 5.27
CA SER A 78 -5.10 -11.03 4.37
C SER A 78 -4.65 -10.63 2.96
N TYR A 79 -3.96 -9.49 2.81
CA TYR A 79 -3.42 -9.11 1.50
C TYR A 79 -2.29 -10.05 1.06
N PRO A 80 -2.24 -10.43 -0.23
CA PRO A 80 -1.11 -11.19 -0.78
C PRO A 80 0.20 -10.40 -0.66
N LEU A 81 1.28 -11.11 -0.33
CA LEU A 81 2.62 -10.49 -0.20
C LEU A 81 3.06 -9.74 -1.46
N LYS A 82 2.65 -10.21 -2.65
CA LYS A 82 2.96 -9.56 -3.94
C LYS A 82 2.30 -8.19 -4.10
N ASP A 83 1.09 -8.02 -3.59
CA ASP A 83 0.32 -6.79 -3.74
C ASP A 83 0.81 -5.74 -2.74
N ILE A 84 1.16 -6.19 -1.53
CA ILE A 84 1.85 -5.37 -0.52
C ILE A 84 3.22 -4.94 -1.06
N ALA A 85 3.98 -5.86 -1.67
CA ALA A 85 5.29 -5.58 -2.24
C ALA A 85 5.21 -4.53 -3.36
N SER A 86 4.23 -4.67 -4.25
CA SER A 86 3.93 -3.67 -5.29
C SER A 86 3.61 -2.30 -4.68
N TYR A 87 2.77 -2.26 -3.64
CA TYR A 87 2.37 -1.01 -2.98
C TYR A 87 3.53 -0.25 -2.33
N TYR A 88 4.51 -0.95 -1.74
CA TYR A 88 5.68 -0.33 -1.10
C TYR A 88 6.90 -0.22 -2.02
N GLU A 89 6.79 -0.61 -3.29
CA GLU A 89 7.91 -0.69 -4.24
C GLU A 89 9.09 -1.53 -3.70
N ARG A 90 8.77 -2.75 -3.24
CA ARG A 90 9.73 -3.71 -2.66
C ARG A 90 9.62 -5.09 -3.28
N ASP A 91 10.63 -5.91 -3.03
CA ASP A 91 10.57 -7.33 -3.29
C ASP A 91 9.59 -8.06 -2.37
N ARG A 92 8.91 -9.08 -2.89
CA ARG A 92 8.03 -9.97 -2.12
C ARG A 92 8.71 -10.56 -0.89
N THR A 93 10.02 -10.87 -1.00
CA THR A 93 10.83 -11.38 0.11
C THR A 93 11.05 -10.35 1.21
N THR A 94 11.02 -9.05 0.89
CA THR A 94 11.09 -7.96 1.87
C THR A 94 9.84 -7.95 2.75
N VAL A 95 8.66 -8.16 2.17
CA VAL A 95 7.40 -8.25 2.93
C VAL A 95 7.40 -9.50 3.81
N ALA A 96 7.81 -10.66 3.27
CA ALA A 96 7.94 -11.88 4.07
C ALA A 96 8.94 -11.71 5.23
N TYR A 97 10.06 -11.04 4.98
CA TYR A 97 11.04 -10.71 6.01
C TYR A 97 10.46 -9.74 7.04
N ALA A 98 9.71 -8.71 6.62
CA ALA A 98 9.03 -7.80 7.52
C ALA A 98 8.09 -8.52 8.49
N CYS A 99 7.27 -9.46 8.01
CA CYS A 99 6.38 -10.22 8.88
C CYS A 99 7.16 -11.01 9.94
N ARG A 100 8.27 -11.67 9.55
CA ARG A 100 9.13 -12.39 10.50
C ARG A 100 9.74 -11.46 11.54
N VAL A 101 10.27 -10.31 11.12
CA VAL A 101 10.86 -9.33 12.05
C VAL A 101 9.84 -8.81 13.06
N VAL A 102 8.59 -8.62 12.66
CA VAL A 102 7.52 -8.21 13.59
C VAL A 102 7.21 -9.34 14.57
N GLU A 103 7.00 -10.56 14.09
CA GLU A 103 6.75 -11.74 14.94
C GLU A 103 7.88 -11.99 15.94
N ASP A 104 9.15 -11.92 15.49
CA ASP A 104 10.31 -12.09 16.38
C ASP A 104 10.35 -10.99 17.46
N ARG A 105 9.91 -9.77 17.15
CA ARG A 105 9.87 -8.66 18.12
C ARG A 105 8.67 -8.69 19.04
N ARG A 106 7.59 -9.42 18.71
CA ARG A 106 6.43 -9.61 19.60
C ARG A 106 6.79 -10.37 20.89
N GLU A 107 7.99 -10.97 20.96
CA GLU A 107 8.54 -11.48 22.22
C GLU A 107 8.81 -10.38 23.26
N GLU A 108 8.97 -9.13 22.83
CA GLU A 108 9.12 -7.97 23.70
C GLU A 108 7.75 -7.41 24.13
N GLU A 109 7.50 -7.29 25.44
CA GLU A 109 6.20 -6.86 26.00
C GLU A 109 5.71 -5.51 25.42
N GLU A 110 6.60 -4.54 25.25
CA GLU A 110 6.26 -3.24 24.65
C GLU A 110 5.77 -3.38 23.21
N THR A 111 6.43 -4.24 22.42
CA THR A 111 6.06 -4.49 21.03
C THR A 111 4.73 -5.25 20.96
N GLU A 112 4.55 -6.28 21.79
CA GLU A 112 3.31 -7.06 21.84
C GLU A 112 2.09 -6.16 22.11
N LEU A 113 2.19 -5.29 23.13
CA LEU A 113 1.11 -4.35 23.47
C LEU A 113 0.82 -3.37 22.33
N LEU A 114 1.87 -2.86 21.66
CA LEU A 114 1.73 -1.93 20.53
C LEU A 114 1.04 -2.60 19.34
N ILE A 115 1.47 -3.81 18.96
CA ILE A 115 0.91 -4.56 17.84
C ILE A 115 -0.54 -4.94 18.12
N ASN A 116 -0.85 -5.48 19.29
CA ASN A 116 -2.24 -5.81 19.68
C ASN A 116 -3.17 -4.59 19.64
N SER A 117 -2.67 -3.41 20.03
CA SER A 117 -3.44 -2.17 19.96
C SER A 117 -3.72 -1.75 18.51
N LEU A 118 -2.75 -1.89 17.61
CA LEU A 118 -2.88 -1.60 16.19
C LEU A 118 -3.83 -2.58 15.50
N GLU A 119 -3.72 -3.87 15.80
CA GLU A 119 -4.62 -4.93 15.30
C GLU A 119 -6.08 -4.62 15.70
N SER A 120 -6.32 -4.35 16.99
CA SER A 120 -7.65 -4.02 17.52
C SER A 120 -8.25 -2.75 16.89
N ALA A 121 -7.41 -1.71 16.70
CA ALA A 121 -7.83 -0.47 16.05
C ALA A 121 -8.21 -0.72 14.59
N LEU A 122 -7.41 -1.50 13.87
CA LEU A 122 -7.67 -1.83 12.47
C LEU A 122 -8.95 -2.64 12.31
N GLU A 123 -9.17 -3.67 13.14
CA GLU A 123 -10.42 -4.44 13.17
C GLU A 123 -11.64 -3.54 13.40
N THR A 124 -11.55 -2.62 14.37
CA THR A 124 -12.63 -1.66 14.64
C THR A 124 -12.91 -0.77 13.42
N MET A 125 -11.85 -0.27 12.76
CA MET A 125 -11.99 0.56 11.56
C MET A 125 -12.61 -0.21 10.39
N MET A 126 -12.30 -1.50 10.25
CA MET A 126 -12.88 -2.37 9.22
C MET A 126 -14.38 -2.63 9.43
N LEU A 127 -14.86 -2.62 10.67
CA LEU A 127 -16.29 -2.79 10.96
C LEU A 127 -17.12 -1.58 10.56
N VAL A 128 -16.56 -0.38 10.66
CA VAL A 128 -17.29 0.89 10.46
C VAL A 128 -17.06 1.54 9.10
N THR A 129 -16.04 1.10 8.35
CA THR A 129 -15.69 1.63 7.02
C THR A 129 -15.91 0.56 5.96
N PRO A 130 -16.75 0.77 4.93
CA PRO A 130 -16.83 -0.12 3.78
C PRO A 130 -15.53 -0.01 2.98
N LEU A 131 -14.50 -0.76 3.39
CA LEU A 131 -13.28 -0.91 2.61
C LEU A 131 -13.59 -1.81 1.42
N THR A 132 -13.42 -1.28 0.21
CA THR A 132 -13.41 -2.07 -1.03
C THR A 132 -12.26 -3.06 -0.97
N ARG A 133 -12.53 -4.24 -0.41
CA ARG A 133 -11.64 -5.40 -0.46
C ARG A 133 -11.61 -5.84 -1.92
N MET A 134 -10.67 -5.33 -2.70
CA MET A 134 -10.46 -5.76 -4.08
C MET A 134 -9.94 -7.20 -4.06
N ARG A 135 -10.88 -8.16 -4.01
CA ARG A 135 -10.59 -9.57 -4.23
C ARG A 135 -10.95 -9.89 -5.66
N GLU A 136 -10.02 -9.71 -6.59
CA GLU A 136 -10.07 -10.48 -7.84
C GLU A 136 -9.49 -11.87 -7.58
N LYS A 137 -10.14 -12.84 -8.22
CA LYS A 137 -10.06 -14.28 -7.98
C LYS A 137 -8.75 -14.89 -8.46
#